data_AF-A0A6C2YUM2-F1
#
_entry.id   AF-A0A6C2YUM2-F1
#
_cell.length_a   1.000
_cell.length_b   1.000
_cell.length_c   1.000
_cell.angle_alpha   90.00
_cell.angle_beta   90.00
_cell.angle_gamma   90.00
#
_symmetry.space_group_name_H-M   'P 1'
#
loop_
_entity.id
_entity.type
_entity.pdbx_description
1 polymer ?
#
loop_
_entity_poly.entity_id
_entity_poly.type
_entity_poly.pdbx_seq_one_letter_code
_entity_poly.pdbx_strand_id
1 'polypeptide(L)' 'MPSITLEFSEEHLQRLQRMALDQGMTVAEYLEDRLRKWLMEDRQTFAQALEYVLTKNAELYRRLA' A
#
# COMPACT_ATOMS: atom_id res chain seq x y z
N MET A 1 -22.56 -11.87 4.47
CA MET A 1 -21.38 -11.11 4.03
C MET A 1 -21.50 -9.71 4.62
N PRO A 2 -20.51 -9.21 5.36
CA PRO A 2 -20.54 -7.81 5.79
C PRO A 2 -20.45 -6.90 4.55
N SER A 3 -21.27 -5.85 4.50
CA SER A 3 -21.19 -4.81 3.48
C SER A 3 -20.67 -3.52 4.11
N ILE A 4 -19.89 -2.77 3.33
CA ILE A 4 -19.40 -1.45 3.71
C ILE A 4 -19.87 -0.48 2.63
N THR A 5 -20.57 0.58 3.04
CA THR A 5 -20.97 1.68 2.15
C THR A 5 -19.98 2.82 2.33
N LEU A 6 -19.41 3.29 1.22
CA LEU A 6 -18.48 4.41 1.19
C LEU A 6 -19.11 5.55 0.38
N GLU A 7 -19.18 6.73 0.96
CA GLU A 7 -19.65 7.93 0.28
C GLU A 7 -18.46 8.68 -0.32
N PHE A 8 -18.55 9.05 -1.58
CA PHE A 8 -17.54 9.80 -2.30
C PHE A 8 -18.16 11.05 -2.91
N SER A 9 -17.37 12.12 -3.01
CA SER A 9 -17.70 13.21 -3.93
C SER A 9 -17.62 12.68 -5.37
N GLU A 10 -18.36 13.33 -6.28
CA GLU A 10 -18.39 12.95 -7.69
C GLU A 10 -16.99 12.99 -8.33
N GLU A 11 -16.18 13.99 -7.98
CA GLU A 11 -14.79 14.10 -8.45
C GLU A 11 -13.92 12.91 -8.00
N HIS A 12 -14.03 12.52 -6.73
CA HIS A 12 -13.29 11.36 -6.20
C HIS A 12 -13.74 10.06 -6.85
N LEU A 13 -15.05 9.90 -7.10
CA LEU A 13 -15.58 8.73 -7.79
C LEU A 13 -15.08 8.65 -9.24
N GLN A 14 -15.08 9.77 -9.98
CA GLN A 14 -14.53 9.83 -11.34
C GLN A 14 -13.03 9.49 -11.39
N ARG A 15 -12.27 9.94 -10.38
CA ARG A 15 -10.84 9.58 -10.27
C ARG A 15 -10.66 8.09 -9.97
N LEU A 16 -11.49 7.50 -9.12
CA LEU A 16 -11.51 6.06 -8.82
C LEU A 16 -11.85 5.23 -10.06
N GLN A 17 -12.86 5.63 -10.82
CA GLN A 17 -13.24 4.96 -12.07
C GLN A 17 -12.09 4.96 -13.08
N ARG A 18 -11.38 6.08 -13.24
CA ARG A 18 -10.20 6.15 -14.11
C ARG A 18 -9.10 5.19 -13.66
N MET A 19 -8.75 5.19 -12.37
CA MET A 19 -7.72 4.29 -11.83
C MET A 19 -8.09 2.81 -11.99
N ALA A 20 -9.36 2.46 -11.82
CA ALA A 20 -9.84 1.10 -12.01
C ALA A 20 -9.81 0.71 -13.51
N LEU A 21 -10.26 1.62 -14.39
CA LEU A 21 -10.27 1.42 -15.84
C LEU A 21 -8.86 1.24 -16.42
N ASP A 22 -7.87 1.99 -15.92
CA ASP A 22 -6.47 1.85 -16.31
C ASP A 22 -5.92 0.44 -16.03
N GLN A 23 -6.55 -0.30 -15.11
CA GLN A 23 -6.20 -1.68 -14.76
C GLN A 23 -7.22 -2.71 -15.31
N GLY A 24 -8.20 -2.27 -16.10
CA GLY A 24 -9.27 -3.13 -16.63
C GLY A 24 -10.22 -3.67 -15.55
N MET A 25 -10.32 -3.00 -14.41
CA MET A 25 -11.11 -3.41 -13.24
C MET A 25 -12.33 -2.51 -13.04
N THR A 26 -13.35 -3.04 -12.34
CA THR A 26 -14.40 -2.20 -11.77
C THR A 26 -13.90 -1.46 -10.52
N VAL A 27 -14.60 -0.41 -10.11
CA VAL A 27 -14.26 0.33 -8.88
C VAL A 27 -14.30 -0.57 -7.64
N ALA A 28 -15.26 -1.51 -7.58
CA ALA A 28 -15.38 -2.44 -6.47
C ALA A 28 -14.19 -3.39 -6.37
N GLU A 29 -13.79 -4.01 -7.50
CA GLU A 29 -12.63 -4.90 -7.57
C GLU A 29 -11.33 -4.16 -7.25
N TYR A 30 -11.17 -2.94 -7.78
CA TYR A 30 -10.02 -2.09 -7.49
C TYR A 30 -9.93 -1.76 -5.99
N LEU A 31 -11.05 -1.38 -5.35
CA LEU A 31 -11.08 -1.09 -3.92
C LEU A 31 -10.82 -2.33 -3.07
N GLU A 32 -11.38 -3.49 -3.46
CA GLU A 32 -11.15 -4.75 -2.77
C GLU A 32 -9.68 -5.16 -2.82
N ASP A 33 -9.04 -5.11 -3.99
CA ASP A 33 -7.61 -5.41 -4.14
C ASP A 33 -6.74 -4.48 -3.29
N ARG A 34 -7.05 -3.17 -3.29
CA ARG A 34 -6.33 -2.18 -2.49
C ARG A 34 -6.52 -2.40 -0.98
N LEU A 35 -7.73 -2.69 -0.54
CA LEU A 35 -8.02 -3.01 0.87
C LEU A 35 -7.35 -4.31 1.29
N ARG A 36 -7.39 -5.34 0.45
CA ARG A 36 -6.72 -6.62 0.69
C ARG A 36 -5.22 -6.43 0.83
N LYS A 37 -4.58 -5.69 -0.09
CA LYS A 37 -3.16 -5.35 -0.02
C LYS A 37 -2.84 -4.57 1.25
N TRP A 38 -3.67 -3.59 1.61
CA TRP A 38 -3.46 -2.80 2.83
C TRP A 38 -3.62 -3.62 4.13
N LEU A 39 -4.56 -4.56 4.15
CA LEU A 39 -4.77 -5.48 5.28
C LEU A 39 -3.70 -6.58 5.37
N MET A 40 -3.15 -7.00 4.23
CA MET A 40 -2.11 -8.02 4.13
C MET A 40 -0.69 -7.45 4.12
N GLU A 41 -0.53 -6.13 3.93
CA GLU A 41 0.74 -5.45 4.04
C GLU A 41 1.21 -5.57 5.49
N ASP A 42 2.16 -6.47 5.69
CA ASP A 42 2.90 -6.59 6.92
C ASP A 42 3.80 -5.37 7.06
N ARG A 43 3.22 -4.25 7.49
CA ARG A 43 3.92 -2.97 7.70
C ARG A 43 5.09 -3.08 8.67
N GLN A 44 5.24 -4.21 9.37
CA GLN A 44 6.43 -4.52 10.15
C GLN A 44 7.66 -4.76 9.26
N THR A 45 7.51 -5.37 8.08
CA THR A 45 8.67 -5.76 7.25
C THR A 45 9.45 -4.59 6.66
N PHE A 46 8.79 -3.50 6.24
CA PHE A 46 9.52 -2.33 5.72
C PHE A 46 10.32 -1.62 6.80
N ALA A 47 9.70 -1.38 7.98
CA ALA A 47 10.39 -0.74 9.10
C ALA A 47 11.56 -1.60 9.60
N GLN A 48 11.37 -2.92 9.72
CA GLN A 48 12.42 -3.86 10.12
C GLN A 48 13.54 -3.96 9.08
N ALA A 49 13.22 -4.00 7.78
CA ALA A 49 14.21 -4.01 6.72
C ALA A 49 15.02 -2.70 6.68
N LEU A 50 14.36 -1.57 6.90
CA LEU A 50 15.01 -0.26 6.98
C LEU A 50 15.98 -0.21 8.17
N GLU A 51 15.53 -0.63 9.36
CA GLU A 51 16.37 -0.70 10.55
C GLU A 51 17.57 -1.64 10.33
N TYR A 52 17.35 -2.82 9.78
CA TYR A 52 18.40 -3.78 9.45
C TYR A 52 19.47 -3.18 8.52
N VAL A 53 19.05 -2.52 7.43
CA VAL A 53 19.97 -1.88 6.46
C VAL A 53 20.76 -0.75 7.12
N LEU A 54 20.12 0.09 7.93
CA LEU A 54 20.79 1.18 8.64
C LEU A 54 21.82 0.65 9.64
N THR A 55 21.49 -0.37 10.43
CA THR A 55 22.42 -1.02 11.37
C THR A 55 23.62 -1.63 10.64
N LYS A 56 23.40 -2.34 9.53
CA LYS A 56 24.49 -2.94 8.75
C LYS A 56 25.41 -1.93 8.11
N ASN A 57 24.87 -0.82 7.63
CA ASN A 57 25.69 0.27 7.10
C ASN A 57 26.52 0.93 8.21
N ALA A 58 25.94 1.18 9.39
CA ALA A 58 26.69 1.70 10.53
C ALA A 58 27.83 0.75 10.96
N GLU A 59 27.58 -0.56 10.99
CA GLU A 59 28.62 -1.57 11.25
C GLU A 59 29.73 -1.57 10.20
N LEU A 60 29.38 -1.45 8.92
CA LEU A 60 30.34 -1.39 7.81
C LEU A 60 31.23 -0.15 7.92
N TYR A 61 30.65 1.03 8.12
CA TYR A 61 31.42 2.26 8.28
C TYR A 61 32.34 2.23 9.49
N ARG A 62 31.91 1.60 10.59
CA ARG A 62 32.73 1.43 11.80
C ARG A 62 33.94 0.50 11.60
N ARG A 63 33.86 -0.44 10.65
CA ARG A 63 34.95 -1.39 10.35
C ARG A 63 35.95 -0.86 9.32
N LEU A 64 35.58 0.20 8.58
CA LEU A 64 36.40 0.84 7.56
C LEU A 64 37.20 2.05 8.09
N ALA A 65 36.96 2.45 9.34
CA ALA A 65 37.70 3.48 10.08
C ALA A 65 38.70 2.82 11.04
#